data_AF-A0A6L3A862-F1
#
_entry.id   AF-A0A6L3A862-F1
#
_cell.length_a   1.000
_cell.length_b   1.000
_cell.length_c   1.000
_cell.angle_alpha   90.00
_cell.angle_beta   90.00
_cell.angle_gamma   90.00
#
_symmetry.space_group_name_H-M   'P 1'
#
loop_
_entity.id
_entity.type
_entity.pdbx_description
1 polymer ?
#
loop_
_entity_poly.entity_id
_entity_poly.type
_entity_poly.pdbx_seq_one_letter_code
_entity_poly.pdbx_strand_id
1 'polypeptide(L)'
;MKTLIALTTAAISGRVAPVLAAVPPVGSSPAPQARGEYELIAQNDLGMHCMNEDFSELVILPPYNTVRAQVIQRRREPNVVTEGLTLRYAFPSNARSADKTNFWKYCPQIFGVALPPNVGLTGHGMTGTLDALPRDGVWEVSGIPITPFDDRGRLQPYPLVTIIAEKDGVEVARTQTVVPVSQEITCNLCHVTPGISTSTDILRDHDRLHGTSLEQSKPVLCAACHADPALGAEGNPELPMLSHAMHAAHADRMDQSGLDNVCYACHPGIRTQCQRDVHMAGQVECVDCHGGMAQVGDSSRMPWLEEPTCGSCHARTGFEFEEPGKLFRFSRGHGGVACLTCHGSPHAITPTLTAVDNVQSMRLQGRPGTINDCLVCHTRQPEDNFRHRLFN
;
A
#
# COMPACT_ATOMS: atom_id res chain seq x y z
N MET A 1 2.79 18.22 -28.56
CA MET A 1 2.05 19.49 -28.40
C MET A 1 1.82 19.69 -26.91
N LYS A 2 2.55 20.63 -26.30
CA LYS A 2 2.52 20.91 -24.86
C LYS A 2 1.40 21.91 -24.58
N THR A 3 0.50 21.58 -23.65
CA THR A 3 -0.46 22.55 -23.10
C THR A 3 -0.13 22.71 -21.62
N LEU A 4 0.59 23.79 -21.29
CA LEU A 4 0.74 24.28 -19.92
C LEU A 4 -0.61 24.85 -19.48
N ILE A 5 -1.15 24.38 -18.36
CA ILE A 5 -2.24 25.03 -17.65
C ILE A 5 -1.62 25.80 -16.48
N ALA A 6 -1.79 27.12 -16.50
CA ALA A 6 -1.32 28.05 -15.48
C ALA A 6 -2.13 27.90 -14.19
N LEU A 7 -1.46 27.72 -13.05
CA LEU A 7 -2.08 27.83 -11.73
C LEU A 7 -2.14 29.30 -11.30
N THR A 8 -3.34 29.80 -11.07
CA THR A 8 -3.59 31.07 -10.38
C THR A 8 -3.73 30.82 -8.87
N THR A 9 -2.87 31.45 -8.08
CA THR A 9 -2.93 31.44 -6.61
C THR A 9 -4.02 32.40 -6.12
N ALA A 10 -5.09 31.87 -5.53
CA ALA A 10 -6.02 32.65 -4.72
C ALA A 10 -5.86 32.25 -3.24
N ALA A 11 -5.38 33.19 -2.43
CA ALA A 11 -5.26 33.02 -0.99
C ALA A 11 -6.66 33.21 -0.34
N ILE A 12 -7.17 32.16 0.30
CA ILE A 12 -8.35 32.25 1.18
C ILE A 12 -7.87 32.02 2.61
N SER A 13 -7.86 33.11 3.38
CA SER A 13 -7.64 33.09 4.82
C SER A 13 -8.96 32.75 5.52
N GLY A 14 -9.06 31.52 6.04
CA GLY A 14 -10.18 31.07 6.85
C GLY A 14 -9.66 30.31 8.07
N ARG A 15 -9.74 30.92 9.25
CA ARG A 15 -9.42 30.26 10.52
C ARG A 15 -10.48 29.21 10.82
N VAL A 16 -10.12 27.93 10.79
CA VAL A 16 -10.92 26.82 11.34
C VAL A 16 -10.27 26.39 12.65
N ALA A 17 -11.02 26.48 13.75
CA ALA A 17 -10.60 26.01 15.06
C ALA A 17 -10.64 24.46 15.10
N PRO A 18 -9.68 23.78 15.74
CA PRO A 18 -9.73 22.33 15.86
C PRO A 18 -10.59 21.96 17.07
N VAL A 19 -11.71 21.28 16.83
CA VAL A 19 -12.31 20.40 17.84
C VAL A 19 -12.19 18.99 17.31
N LEU A 20 -10.97 18.45 17.40
CA LEU A 20 -10.75 17.01 17.28
C LEU A 20 -11.04 16.41 18.66
N ALA A 21 -12.19 15.77 18.79
CA ALA A 21 -12.47 14.91 19.91
C ALA A 21 -11.38 13.83 20.01
N ALA A 22 -10.92 13.55 21.23
CA ALA A 22 -9.84 12.62 21.50
C ALA A 22 -10.17 11.22 20.94
N VAL A 23 -9.26 10.69 20.12
CA VAL A 23 -9.32 9.31 19.62
C VAL A 23 -9.02 8.36 20.79
N PRO A 24 -9.89 7.38 21.10
CA PRO A 24 -9.64 6.42 22.17
C PRO A 24 -8.44 5.52 21.84
N PRO A 25 -7.74 5.00 22.86
CA PRO A 25 -6.56 4.17 22.66
C PRO A 25 -6.90 2.86 21.94
N VAL A 26 -6.02 2.45 21.02
CA VAL A 26 -6.03 1.14 20.36
C VAL A 26 -5.91 0.05 21.44
N GLY A 27 -6.95 -0.77 21.59
CA GLY A 27 -6.93 -1.88 22.56
C GLY A 27 -8.28 -2.41 23.05
N SER A 28 -9.40 -1.76 22.73
CA SER A 28 -10.74 -2.35 22.92
C SER A 28 -11.41 -2.51 21.57
N SER A 29 -11.89 -3.72 21.27
CA SER A 29 -12.77 -3.93 20.11
C SER A 29 -13.96 -2.98 20.28
N PRO A 30 -14.19 -2.03 19.35
CA PRO A 30 -15.37 -1.20 19.44
C PRO A 30 -16.59 -2.12 19.39
N ALA A 31 -17.58 -1.86 20.23
CA ALA A 31 -18.89 -2.48 20.08
C ALA A 31 -19.40 -2.26 18.65
N PRO A 32 -20.15 -3.21 18.05
CA PRO A 32 -20.70 -3.04 16.71
C PRO A 32 -21.41 -1.69 16.60
N GLN A 33 -20.94 -0.83 15.70
CA GLN A 33 -21.52 0.51 15.54
C GLN A 33 -22.93 0.35 14.96
N ALA A 34 -23.86 1.19 15.44
CA ALA A 34 -25.19 1.25 14.86
C ALA A 34 -25.07 1.52 13.36
N ARG A 35 -25.70 0.66 12.56
CA ARG A 35 -25.60 0.66 11.11
C ARG A 35 -26.34 1.86 10.52
N GLY A 36 -25.61 2.75 9.86
CA GLY A 36 -26.13 3.96 9.23
C GLY A 36 -26.75 3.73 7.85
N GLU A 37 -26.99 4.81 7.11
CA GLU A 37 -27.38 4.76 5.70
C GLU A 37 -26.19 4.38 4.80
N TYR A 38 -24.97 4.75 5.19
CA TYR A 38 -23.75 4.51 4.42
C TYR A 38 -22.81 3.61 5.23
N GLU A 39 -22.11 2.72 4.55
CA GLU A 39 -20.97 1.99 5.08
C GLU A 39 -19.71 2.42 4.32
N LEU A 40 -18.62 2.65 5.04
CA LEU A 40 -17.33 3.02 4.49
C LEU A 40 -16.32 1.94 4.83
N ILE A 41 -15.67 1.41 3.79
CA ILE A 41 -14.68 0.35 3.91
C ILE A 41 -13.44 0.79 3.15
N ALA A 42 -12.26 0.65 3.74
CA ALA A 42 -11.01 1.06 3.13
C ALA A 42 -9.87 0.07 3.36
N GLN A 43 -8.90 0.06 2.45
CA GLN A 43 -7.76 -0.84 2.43
C GLN A 43 -6.54 -0.13 1.86
N ASN A 44 -5.35 -0.46 2.36
CA ASN A 44 -4.14 -0.27 1.57
C ASN A 44 -4.19 -1.18 0.31
N ASP A 45 -3.57 -0.77 -0.79
CA ASP A 45 -3.68 -1.49 -2.06
C ASP A 45 -2.72 -2.68 -2.22
N LEU A 46 -1.64 -2.76 -1.42
CA LEU A 46 -0.53 -3.72 -1.60
C LEU A 46 -0.27 -4.69 -0.44
N GLY A 47 -0.73 -4.37 0.77
CA GLY A 47 -0.44 -5.09 2.00
C GLY A 47 0.71 -4.51 2.84
N MET A 48 1.69 -3.88 2.21
CA MET A 48 2.79 -3.12 2.83
C MET A 48 3.55 -2.33 1.77
N HIS A 49 3.87 -1.07 2.05
CA HIS A 49 4.85 -0.32 1.25
C HIS A 49 6.23 -0.36 1.91
N CYS A 50 7.29 -0.40 1.11
CA CYS A 50 8.67 -0.33 1.59
C CYS A 50 9.27 1.03 1.22
N MET A 51 10.06 1.62 2.10
CA MET A 51 10.79 2.85 1.81
C MET A 51 12.24 2.74 2.28
N ASN A 52 13.13 3.54 1.70
CA ASN A 52 14.49 3.65 2.22
C ASN A 52 14.50 4.24 3.64
N GLU A 53 15.44 3.76 4.46
CA GLU A 53 15.74 4.39 5.75
C GLU A 53 16.44 5.75 5.54
N ASP A 54 17.43 5.76 4.63
CA ASP A 54 18.26 6.91 4.28
C ASP A 54 18.25 7.17 2.77
N PHE A 55 18.14 8.45 2.38
CA PHE A 55 18.07 8.90 0.99
C PHE A 55 19.35 9.59 0.49
N SER A 56 20.45 9.52 1.25
CA SER A 56 21.68 10.27 0.93
C SER A 56 22.63 9.54 -0.02
N GLU A 57 22.46 8.22 -0.19
CA GLU A 57 23.40 7.39 -0.97
C GLU A 57 22.74 6.55 -2.06
N LEU A 58 21.81 5.66 -1.70
CA LEU A 58 21.14 4.76 -2.63
C LEU A 58 19.64 4.74 -2.31
N VAL A 59 18.80 4.80 -3.35
CA VAL A 59 17.35 4.94 -3.24
C VAL A 59 16.66 3.92 -4.12
N ILE A 60 15.82 3.10 -3.48
CA ILE A 60 14.96 2.10 -4.13
C ILE A 60 13.53 2.64 -4.17
N LEU A 61 12.97 2.99 -3.01
CA LEU A 61 11.58 3.44 -2.89
C LEU A 61 11.45 4.67 -1.96
N PRO A 62 10.63 5.68 -2.34
CA PRO A 62 10.32 6.83 -1.50
C PRO A 62 9.32 6.45 -0.39
N PRO A 63 9.13 7.32 0.62
CA PRO A 63 7.96 7.24 1.48
C PRO A 63 6.71 7.38 0.60
N TYR A 64 5.86 6.35 0.59
CA TYR A 64 4.69 6.28 -0.26
C TYR A 64 3.67 5.31 0.34
N ASN A 65 2.40 5.55 0.06
CA ASN A 65 1.34 4.58 0.30
C ASN A 65 0.09 4.97 -0.49
N THR A 66 -0.73 3.97 -0.81
CA THR A 66 -2.02 4.17 -1.44
C THR A 66 -3.11 3.57 -0.57
N VAL A 67 -4.20 4.30 -0.40
CA VAL A 67 -5.41 3.83 0.27
C VAL A 67 -6.57 3.93 -0.71
N ARG A 68 -7.27 2.81 -0.88
CA ARG A 68 -8.52 2.73 -1.65
C ARG A 68 -9.67 2.55 -0.68
N ALA A 69 -10.79 3.18 -0.96
CA ALA A 69 -12.00 3.09 -0.16
C ALA A 69 -13.23 2.91 -1.05
N GLN A 70 -14.23 2.22 -0.53
CA GLN A 70 -15.52 2.06 -1.17
C GLN A 70 -16.62 2.47 -0.18
N VAL A 71 -17.48 3.38 -0.63
CA VAL A 71 -18.68 3.75 0.12
C VAL A 71 -19.85 3.00 -0.46
N ILE A 72 -20.59 2.29 0.40
CA ILE A 72 -21.79 1.56 0.05
C ILE A 72 -22.99 2.27 0.68
N GLN A 73 -23.93 2.74 -0.14
CA GLN A 73 -25.23 3.16 0.36
C GLN A 73 -26.07 1.93 0.63
N ARG A 74 -26.42 1.73 1.90
CA ARG A 74 -27.17 0.59 2.38
C ARG A 74 -28.62 0.70 1.96
N ARG A 75 -29.10 -0.33 1.27
CA ARG A 75 -30.49 -0.48 0.80
C ARG A 75 -30.84 -1.96 0.76
N ARG A 76 -32.06 -2.31 0.29
CA ARG A 76 -32.36 -3.72 -0.03
C ARG A 76 -31.36 -4.24 -1.06
N GLU A 77 -31.16 -3.46 -2.12
CA GLU A 77 -30.09 -3.62 -3.11
C GLU A 77 -29.10 -2.45 -2.97
N PRO A 78 -27.91 -2.66 -2.39
CA PRO A 78 -26.93 -1.62 -2.12
C PRO A 78 -26.34 -1.03 -3.40
N ASN A 79 -25.89 0.22 -3.31
CA ASN A 79 -25.18 0.89 -4.41
C ASN A 79 -23.79 1.34 -3.94
N VAL A 80 -22.80 1.18 -4.81
CA VAL A 80 -21.49 1.82 -4.65
C VAL A 80 -21.64 3.32 -4.94
N VAL A 81 -21.06 4.17 -4.09
CA VAL A 81 -21.19 5.63 -4.16
C VAL A 81 -19.83 6.29 -4.37
N THR A 82 -19.70 7.06 -5.46
CA THR A 82 -18.52 7.87 -5.80
C THR A 82 -18.84 9.34 -6.03
N GLU A 83 -20.07 9.78 -5.70
CA GLU A 83 -20.55 11.14 -5.95
C GLU A 83 -21.32 11.68 -4.74
N GLY A 84 -21.38 13.00 -4.60
CA GLY A 84 -22.15 13.68 -3.56
C GLY A 84 -21.61 13.50 -2.13
N LEU A 85 -20.38 13.00 -1.99
CA LEU A 85 -19.67 12.84 -0.72
C LEU A 85 -18.29 13.49 -0.79
N THR A 86 -17.73 13.83 0.36
CA THR A 86 -16.31 14.16 0.52
C THR A 86 -15.70 13.17 1.49
N LEU A 87 -14.64 12.47 1.08
CA LEU A 87 -13.92 11.56 1.97
C LEU A 87 -12.65 12.23 2.46
N ARG A 88 -12.52 12.40 3.77
CA ARG A 88 -11.35 13.00 4.42
C ARG A 88 -10.55 11.92 5.14
N TYR A 89 -9.23 11.99 5.04
CA TYR A 89 -8.34 11.10 5.79
C TYR A 89 -7.40 11.88 6.71
N ALA A 90 -7.00 11.22 7.80
CA ALA A 90 -5.96 11.67 8.71
C ALA A 90 -5.32 10.50 9.44
N PHE A 91 -4.07 10.66 9.88
CA PHE A 91 -3.33 9.71 10.70
C PHE A 91 -3.23 10.21 12.15
N PRO A 92 -4.09 9.76 13.09
CA PRO A 92 -4.16 10.36 14.42
C PRO A 92 -2.89 10.22 15.26
N SER A 93 -2.10 9.16 15.03
CA SER A 93 -0.86 8.88 15.76
C SER A 93 0.41 9.13 14.94
N ASN A 94 0.27 9.49 13.67
CA ASN A 94 1.37 9.65 12.72
C ASN A 94 1.07 10.81 11.77
N ALA A 95 0.84 11.99 12.33
CA ALA A 95 0.40 13.17 11.61
C ALA A 95 1.55 13.89 10.87
N ARG A 96 2.80 13.48 11.11
CA ARG A 96 4.01 14.10 10.54
C ARG A 96 4.96 13.02 10.04
N SER A 97 5.70 13.31 8.99
CA SER A 97 6.70 12.40 8.43
C SER A 97 8.03 13.09 8.11
N ALA A 98 8.03 14.41 7.91
CA ALA A 98 9.21 15.18 7.51
C ALA A 98 10.37 15.17 8.51
N ASP A 99 10.10 14.96 9.79
CA ASP A 99 11.11 14.92 10.84
C ASP A 99 11.60 13.49 11.15
N LYS A 100 11.12 12.48 10.41
CA LYS A 100 11.39 11.05 10.65
C LYS A 100 12.28 10.42 9.59
N THR A 101 12.62 11.17 8.54
CA THR A 101 13.52 10.73 7.46
C THR A 101 14.13 11.96 6.77
N ASN A 102 15.22 11.77 6.03
CA ASN A 102 15.86 12.81 5.23
C ASN A 102 15.34 12.90 3.78
N PHE A 103 14.25 12.19 3.43
CA PHE A 103 13.66 12.20 2.08
C PHE A 103 13.51 13.59 1.46
N TRP A 104 12.85 14.54 2.14
CA TRP A 104 12.60 15.88 1.60
C TRP A 104 13.89 16.68 1.31
N LYS A 105 14.98 16.40 2.03
CA LYS A 105 16.28 17.03 1.78
C LYS A 105 16.86 16.60 0.42
N TYR A 106 16.69 15.33 0.06
CA TYR A 106 17.28 14.75 -1.15
C TYR A 106 16.30 14.64 -2.32
N CYS A 107 15.00 14.82 -2.08
CA CYS A 107 13.95 14.77 -3.11
C CYS A 107 14.25 15.65 -4.35
N PRO A 108 14.76 16.89 -4.23
CA PRO A 108 15.13 17.69 -5.41
C PRO A 108 16.20 17.03 -6.29
N GLN A 109 17.18 16.36 -5.68
CA GLN A 109 18.25 15.69 -6.40
C GLN A 109 17.80 14.35 -6.99
N ILE A 110 16.98 13.58 -6.27
CA ILE A 110 16.58 12.23 -6.64
C ILE A 110 15.40 12.23 -7.63
N PHE A 111 14.40 13.07 -7.37
CA PHE A 111 13.12 13.10 -8.10
C PHE A 111 12.91 14.40 -8.88
N GLY A 112 13.88 15.32 -8.87
CA GLY A 112 13.80 16.58 -9.63
C GLY A 112 12.76 17.57 -9.10
N VAL A 113 12.21 17.33 -7.90
CA VAL A 113 11.13 18.14 -7.33
C VAL A 113 11.41 18.50 -5.87
N ALA A 114 11.19 19.76 -5.53
CA ALA A 114 11.17 20.23 -4.14
C ALA A 114 9.75 20.14 -3.59
N LEU A 115 9.53 19.23 -2.65
CA LEU A 115 8.24 19.03 -2.00
C LEU A 115 8.18 19.80 -0.66
N PRO A 116 7.02 20.37 -0.29
CA PRO A 116 6.80 20.83 1.06
C PRO A 116 6.95 19.67 2.08
N PRO A 117 7.39 19.96 3.32
CA PRO A 117 7.41 18.97 4.38
C PRO A 117 6.06 18.25 4.55
N ASN A 118 6.10 16.93 4.73
CA ASN A 118 4.93 16.05 4.90
C ASN A 118 4.03 15.90 3.66
N VAL A 119 4.48 16.36 2.48
CA VAL A 119 3.82 16.16 1.19
C VAL A 119 4.62 15.15 0.37
N GLY A 120 3.92 14.17 -0.21
CA GLY A 120 4.50 13.12 -1.04
C GLY A 120 4.55 13.49 -2.53
N LEU A 121 5.08 12.59 -3.35
CA LEU A 121 5.36 12.84 -4.78
C LEU A 121 4.11 13.11 -5.63
N THR A 122 2.93 12.70 -5.16
CA THR A 122 1.63 12.94 -5.82
C THR A 122 0.94 14.21 -5.32
N GLY A 123 1.55 14.97 -4.40
CA GLY A 123 0.98 16.17 -3.79
C GLY A 123 0.09 15.91 -2.56
N HIS A 124 -0.16 14.65 -2.21
CA HIS A 124 -0.93 14.29 -1.01
C HIS A 124 -0.08 14.34 0.26
N GLY A 125 -0.71 14.69 1.39
CA GLY A 125 -0.04 14.84 2.67
C GLY A 125 -0.43 13.78 3.71
N MET A 126 -0.22 14.10 4.98
CA MET A 126 -0.64 13.26 6.12
C MET A 126 -2.13 13.46 6.49
N THR A 127 -2.77 14.44 5.87
CA THR A 127 -4.22 14.64 5.92
C THR A 127 -4.67 15.17 4.56
N GLY A 128 -5.93 14.95 4.21
CA GLY A 128 -6.45 15.43 2.94
C GLY A 128 -7.78 14.80 2.58
N THR A 129 -8.09 14.82 1.29
CA THR A 129 -9.26 14.15 0.72
C THR A 129 -8.85 13.00 -0.19
N LEU A 130 -9.73 12.01 -0.35
CA LEU A 130 -9.59 11.00 -1.39
C LEU A 130 -10.24 11.51 -2.68
N ASP A 131 -9.65 11.17 -3.81
CA ASP A 131 -10.18 11.43 -5.15
C ASP A 131 -11.21 10.36 -5.54
N ALA A 132 -12.32 10.78 -6.12
CA ALA A 132 -13.32 9.84 -6.64
C ALA A 132 -12.83 9.23 -7.96
N LEU A 133 -12.94 7.90 -8.09
CA LEU A 133 -12.70 7.16 -9.32
C LEU A 133 -14.00 6.43 -9.74
N PRO A 134 -14.98 7.12 -10.35
CA PRO A 134 -16.31 6.56 -10.62
C PRO A 134 -16.31 5.32 -11.52
N ARG A 135 -15.38 5.26 -12.49
CA ARG A 135 -15.25 4.10 -13.39
C ARG A 135 -14.89 2.82 -12.63
N ASP A 136 -14.08 2.96 -11.59
CA ASP A 136 -13.64 1.86 -10.74
C ASP A 136 -14.58 1.65 -9.55
N GLY A 137 -15.48 2.60 -9.27
CA GLY A 137 -16.40 2.52 -8.14
C GLY A 137 -15.66 2.61 -6.81
N VAL A 138 -14.57 3.38 -6.74
CA VAL A 138 -13.81 3.59 -5.51
C VAL A 138 -13.44 5.05 -5.33
N TRP A 139 -12.92 5.35 -4.15
CA TRP A 139 -12.17 6.56 -3.82
C TRP A 139 -10.73 6.18 -3.55
N GLU A 140 -9.78 7.02 -3.92
CA GLU A 140 -8.36 6.71 -3.77
C GLU A 140 -7.58 7.93 -3.30
N VAL A 141 -6.56 7.69 -2.48
CA VAL A 141 -5.46 8.63 -2.28
C VAL A 141 -4.18 7.85 -2.44
N SER A 142 -3.27 8.36 -3.25
CA SER A 142 -1.98 7.75 -3.54
C SER A 142 -0.84 8.69 -3.15
N GLY A 143 0.33 8.12 -2.88
CA GLY A 143 1.54 8.87 -2.52
C GLY A 143 1.51 9.57 -1.17
N ILE A 144 0.81 8.98 -0.20
CA ILE A 144 0.89 9.42 1.20
C ILE A 144 2.32 9.16 1.71
N PRO A 145 3.06 10.17 2.19
CA PRO A 145 4.44 9.99 2.67
C PRO A 145 4.48 9.49 4.12
N ILE A 146 3.76 8.42 4.42
CA ILE A 146 3.73 7.78 5.75
C ILE A 146 5.07 7.07 6.03
N THR A 147 5.47 7.04 7.30
CA THR A 147 6.72 6.39 7.76
C THR A 147 6.40 5.37 8.85
N PRO A 148 7.28 4.37 9.11
CA PRO A 148 7.02 3.35 10.12
C PRO A 148 7.19 3.84 11.56
N PHE A 149 7.28 5.15 11.81
CA PHE A 149 7.40 5.72 13.15
C PHE A 149 6.23 6.64 13.48
N ASP A 150 5.66 6.46 14.66
CA ASP A 150 4.62 7.36 15.17
C ASP A 150 5.19 8.75 15.53
N ASP A 151 4.34 9.71 15.89
CA ASP A 151 4.79 11.07 16.22
C ASP A 151 5.62 11.17 17.50
N ARG A 152 5.74 10.07 18.26
CA ARG A 152 6.61 9.93 19.44
C ARG A 152 7.93 9.22 19.10
N GLY A 153 8.17 8.91 17.83
CA GLY A 153 9.37 8.22 17.36
C GLY A 153 9.38 6.71 17.63
N ARG A 154 8.23 6.11 17.98
CA ARG A 154 8.14 4.66 18.22
C ARG A 154 7.89 3.94 16.92
N LEU A 155 8.59 2.82 16.70
CA LEU A 155 8.33 1.93 15.57
C LEU A 155 6.88 1.43 15.63
N GLN A 156 6.13 1.73 14.58
CA GLN A 156 4.74 1.34 14.34
C GLN A 156 4.57 1.06 12.83
N PRO A 157 4.87 -0.15 12.35
CA PRO A 157 4.82 -0.48 10.92
C PRO A 157 3.39 -0.60 10.37
N TYR A 158 2.40 -0.61 11.27
CA TYR A 158 0.97 -0.71 10.97
C TYR A 158 0.21 0.53 11.47
N PRO A 159 0.50 1.74 10.96
CA PRO A 159 -0.23 2.94 11.37
C PRO A 159 -1.68 2.86 10.86
N LEU A 160 -2.62 3.33 11.68
CA LEU A 160 -4.04 3.42 11.31
C LEU A 160 -4.34 4.77 10.67
N VAL A 161 -4.95 4.75 9.49
CA VAL A 161 -5.63 5.92 8.93
C VAL A 161 -7.07 5.93 9.40
N THR A 162 -7.57 7.12 9.69
CA THR A 162 -9.00 7.37 9.88
C THR A 162 -9.55 8.01 8.63
N ILE A 163 -10.65 7.46 8.09
CA ILE A 163 -11.35 8.03 6.94
C ILE A 163 -12.79 8.32 7.33
N ILE A 164 -13.26 9.51 6.99
CA ILE A 164 -14.59 10.03 7.27
C ILE A 164 -15.24 10.38 5.94
N ALA A 165 -16.44 9.85 5.70
CA ALA A 165 -17.29 10.28 4.60
C ALA A 165 -18.27 11.35 5.11
N GLU A 166 -18.29 12.50 4.43
CA GLU A 166 -19.15 13.63 4.74
C GLU A 166 -20.15 13.86 3.60
N LYS A 167 -21.41 14.13 3.96
CA LYS A 167 -22.45 14.62 3.05
C LYS A 167 -22.93 15.97 3.56
N ASP A 168 -22.83 17.01 2.74
CA ASP A 168 -23.21 18.38 3.12
C ASP A 168 -22.54 18.86 4.44
N GLY A 169 -21.31 18.41 4.69
CA GLY A 169 -20.53 18.73 5.89
C GLY A 169 -20.87 17.89 7.14
N VAL A 170 -21.75 16.89 7.03
CA VAL A 170 -22.13 15.98 8.12
C VAL A 170 -21.48 14.62 7.93
N GLU A 171 -20.81 14.09 8.96
CA GLU A 171 -20.26 12.72 8.96
C GLU A 171 -21.42 11.71 8.79
N VAL A 172 -21.37 10.92 7.71
CA VAL A 172 -22.35 9.87 7.40
C VAL A 172 -21.80 8.47 7.56
N ALA A 173 -20.47 8.30 7.48
CA ALA A 173 -19.79 7.04 7.72
C ALA A 173 -18.31 7.29 8.08
N ARG A 174 -17.71 6.30 8.75
CA ARG A 174 -16.33 6.35 9.22
C ARG A 174 -15.70 4.96 9.16
N THR A 175 -14.41 4.92 8.86
CA THR A 175 -13.62 3.70 9.01
C THR A 175 -12.21 3.98 9.51
N GLN A 176 -11.56 2.92 9.98
CA GLN A 176 -10.13 2.89 10.21
C GLN A 176 -9.55 1.64 9.54
N THR A 177 -8.40 1.80 8.90
CA THR A 177 -7.68 0.71 8.25
C THR A 177 -6.17 0.92 8.38
N VAL A 178 -5.41 -0.16 8.24
CA VAL A 178 -3.95 -0.12 8.33
C VAL A 178 -3.38 0.44 7.02
N VAL A 179 -2.37 1.30 7.14
CA VAL A 179 -1.58 1.84 6.03
C VAL A 179 -0.12 1.41 6.23
N PRO A 180 0.17 0.14 5.97
CA PRO A 180 1.40 -0.52 6.42
C PRO A 180 2.61 0.00 5.66
N VAL A 181 3.68 0.29 6.40
CA VAL A 181 4.94 0.80 5.85
C VAL A 181 6.13 0.23 6.60
N SER A 182 7.22 -0.04 5.89
CA SER A 182 8.46 -0.56 6.47
C SER A 182 9.70 0.09 5.86
N GLN A 183 10.76 0.12 6.64
CA GLN A 183 12.13 0.43 6.21
C GLN A 183 13.04 -0.81 6.23
N GLU A 184 12.44 -1.98 6.42
CA GLU A 184 13.18 -3.23 6.55
C GLU A 184 13.64 -3.72 5.18
N ILE A 185 14.89 -3.39 4.84
CA ILE A 185 15.63 -3.87 3.67
C ILE A 185 17.04 -4.23 4.16
N THR A 186 17.31 -5.52 4.37
CA THR A 186 18.50 -5.97 5.10
C THR A 186 19.67 -6.32 4.20
N CYS A 187 20.04 -5.42 3.28
CA CYS A 187 21.21 -5.62 2.41
C CYS A 187 22.51 -5.83 3.20
N ASN A 188 22.56 -5.32 4.44
CA ASN A 188 23.66 -5.47 5.39
C ASN A 188 23.85 -6.90 5.92
N LEU A 189 23.04 -7.87 5.49
CA LEU A 189 23.34 -9.29 5.72
C LEU A 189 24.55 -9.76 4.90
N CYS A 190 24.76 -9.17 3.72
CA CYS A 190 25.83 -9.58 2.79
C CYS A 190 26.76 -8.43 2.38
N HIS A 191 26.24 -7.21 2.28
CA HIS A 191 27.03 -6.00 1.99
C HIS A 191 27.58 -5.40 3.29
N VAL A 192 28.73 -5.91 3.73
CA VAL A 192 29.32 -5.67 5.05
C VAL A 192 30.79 -5.24 5.01
N THR A 193 31.27 -4.72 3.86
CA THR A 193 32.68 -4.30 3.73
C THR A 193 33.06 -3.31 4.84
N PRO A 194 34.08 -3.61 5.68
CA PRO A 194 34.45 -2.76 6.80
C PRO A 194 34.87 -1.35 6.37
N GLY A 195 34.40 -0.34 7.10
CA GLY A 195 34.79 1.06 6.91
C GLY A 195 33.97 1.83 5.88
N ILE A 196 32.97 1.22 5.27
CA ILE A 196 32.01 1.89 4.37
C ILE A 196 30.57 1.55 4.75
N SER A 197 29.61 2.36 4.29
CA SER A 197 28.19 2.06 4.47
C SER A 197 27.75 0.91 3.54
N THR A 198 26.67 0.21 3.90
CA THR A 198 26.03 -0.81 3.05
C THR A 198 25.70 -0.26 1.66
N SER A 199 25.18 0.97 1.58
CA SER A 199 24.87 1.64 0.31
C SER A 199 26.13 1.91 -0.53
N THR A 200 27.23 2.32 0.11
CA THR A 200 28.53 2.48 -0.58
C THR A 200 29.02 1.14 -1.11
N ASP A 201 28.93 0.08 -0.31
CA ASP A 201 29.37 -1.26 -0.68
C ASP A 201 28.61 -1.76 -1.92
N ILE A 202 27.27 -1.61 -1.92
CA ILE A 202 26.42 -1.93 -3.08
C ILE A 202 26.83 -1.14 -4.32
N LEU A 203 26.98 0.19 -4.20
CA LEU A 203 27.31 1.04 -5.35
C LEU A 203 28.71 0.75 -5.90
N ARG A 204 29.67 0.41 -5.03
CA ARG A 204 31.03 0.02 -5.42
C ARG A 204 31.03 -1.32 -6.16
N ASP A 205 30.27 -2.29 -5.67
CA ASP A 205 30.11 -3.56 -6.37
C ASP A 205 29.43 -3.37 -7.73
N HIS A 206 28.42 -2.50 -7.79
CA HIS A 206 27.77 -2.14 -9.05
C HIS A 206 28.77 -1.51 -10.04
N ASP A 207 29.56 -0.55 -9.59
CA ASP A 207 30.62 0.09 -10.39
C ASP A 207 31.64 -0.92 -10.91
N ARG A 208 32.09 -1.84 -10.04
CA ARG A 208 33.04 -2.90 -10.40
C ARG A 208 32.46 -3.90 -11.42
N LEU A 209 31.21 -4.32 -11.25
CA LEU A 209 30.59 -5.37 -12.07
C LEU A 209 30.06 -4.84 -13.40
N HIS A 210 29.65 -3.58 -13.45
CA HIS A 210 28.98 -2.99 -14.62
C HIS A 210 29.74 -1.82 -15.25
N GLY A 211 30.93 -1.48 -14.74
CA GLY A 211 31.77 -0.41 -15.29
C GLY A 211 31.19 0.99 -15.11
N THR A 212 30.38 1.19 -14.07
CA THR A 212 29.74 2.48 -13.76
C THR A 212 30.60 3.35 -12.81
N SER A 213 30.11 4.54 -12.45
CA SER A 213 30.74 5.43 -11.45
C SER A 213 29.69 6.05 -10.52
N LEU A 214 28.75 5.23 -10.10
CA LEU A 214 27.59 5.59 -9.28
C LEU A 214 27.96 5.91 -7.84
N GLU A 215 29.03 5.30 -7.28
CA GLU A 215 29.50 5.64 -5.91
C GLU A 215 29.82 7.15 -5.79
N GLN A 216 30.35 7.74 -6.86
CA GLN A 216 30.71 9.17 -6.93
C GLN A 216 29.51 10.08 -7.26
N SER A 217 28.37 9.49 -7.63
CA SER A 217 27.18 10.20 -8.13
C SER A 217 26.02 10.20 -7.13
N LYS A 218 26.27 9.85 -5.87
CA LYS A 218 25.27 9.75 -4.79
C LYS A 218 24.49 11.07 -4.55
N PRO A 219 23.23 10.98 -4.09
CA PRO A 219 22.36 9.80 -4.07
C PRO A 219 21.99 9.27 -5.46
N VAL A 220 21.85 7.96 -5.56
CA VAL A 220 21.49 7.23 -6.79
C VAL A 220 20.09 6.63 -6.64
N LEU A 221 19.16 7.02 -7.52
CA LEU A 221 17.87 6.33 -7.69
C LEU A 221 18.06 5.13 -8.60
N CYS A 222 17.87 3.91 -8.11
CA CYS A 222 17.98 2.70 -8.93
C CYS A 222 17.04 2.77 -10.15
N ALA A 223 15.83 3.31 -9.93
CA ALA A 223 14.81 3.49 -10.95
C ALA A 223 15.12 4.57 -12.01
N ALA A 224 16.17 5.38 -11.83
CA ALA A 224 16.60 6.33 -12.86
C ALA A 224 17.21 5.61 -14.08
N CYS A 225 17.77 4.42 -13.88
CA CYS A 225 18.35 3.61 -14.96
C CYS A 225 17.55 2.32 -15.20
N HIS A 226 17.08 1.66 -14.15
CA HIS A 226 16.29 0.44 -14.28
C HIS A 226 14.79 0.76 -14.25
N ALA A 227 14.04 0.37 -15.28
CA ALA A 227 12.60 0.61 -15.29
C ALA A 227 11.92 -0.01 -14.04
N ASP A 228 11.00 0.73 -13.43
CA ASP A 228 10.27 0.27 -12.24
C ASP A 228 8.80 0.73 -12.29
N PRO A 229 7.87 -0.18 -12.62
CA PRO A 229 6.44 0.12 -12.65
C PRO A 229 5.88 0.59 -11.30
N ALA A 230 6.48 0.23 -10.16
CA ALA A 230 6.02 0.73 -8.85
C ALA A 230 6.17 2.25 -8.72
N LEU A 231 7.20 2.82 -9.37
CA LEU A 231 7.43 4.27 -9.40
C LEU A 231 6.92 4.94 -10.68
N GLY A 232 6.40 4.15 -11.63
CA GLY A 232 6.10 4.63 -12.98
C GLY A 232 7.36 5.12 -13.72
N ALA A 233 8.54 4.62 -13.33
CA ALA A 233 9.80 5.03 -13.92
C ALA A 233 10.09 4.21 -15.18
N GLU A 234 10.23 4.89 -16.33
CA GLU A 234 10.52 4.26 -17.61
C GLU A 234 11.93 3.65 -17.67
N GLY A 235 12.88 4.23 -16.93
CA GLY A 235 14.28 3.82 -16.93
C GLY A 235 14.92 3.90 -18.33
N ASN A 236 16.03 3.17 -18.51
CA ASN A 236 16.63 2.94 -19.81
C ASN A 236 16.11 1.61 -20.39
N PRO A 237 15.46 1.60 -21.57
CA PRO A 237 14.91 0.39 -22.18
C PRO A 237 15.97 -0.65 -22.61
N GLU A 238 17.25 -0.26 -22.69
CA GLU A 238 18.37 -1.18 -22.96
C GLU A 238 18.83 -1.94 -21.71
N LEU A 239 18.37 -1.54 -20.52
CA LEU A 239 18.70 -2.18 -19.25
C LEU A 239 17.53 -3.03 -18.75
N PRO A 240 17.81 -4.08 -17.97
CA PRO A 240 16.75 -4.84 -17.32
C PRO A 240 15.95 -3.97 -16.35
N MET A 241 14.67 -4.31 -16.16
CA MET A 241 13.84 -3.73 -15.11
C MET A 241 14.45 -3.99 -13.73
N LEU A 242 14.15 -3.13 -12.76
CA LEU A 242 14.79 -3.16 -11.44
C LEU A 242 14.59 -4.51 -10.73
N SER A 243 13.36 -5.06 -10.80
CA SER A 243 13.06 -6.39 -10.25
C SER A 243 13.96 -7.47 -10.83
N HIS A 244 14.10 -7.55 -12.16
CA HIS A 244 14.99 -8.51 -12.80
C HIS A 244 16.44 -8.30 -12.37
N ALA A 245 16.94 -7.06 -12.44
CA ALA A 245 18.31 -6.72 -12.10
C ALA A 245 18.68 -7.15 -10.67
N MET A 246 17.79 -6.90 -9.71
CA MET A 246 18.01 -7.29 -8.32
C MET A 246 17.88 -8.81 -8.13
N HIS A 247 16.77 -9.42 -8.53
CA HIS A 247 16.52 -10.84 -8.23
C HIS A 247 17.48 -11.75 -8.99
N ALA A 248 17.72 -11.52 -10.29
CA ALA A 248 18.63 -12.35 -11.08
C ALA A 248 20.07 -12.25 -10.59
N ALA A 249 20.51 -11.07 -10.13
CA ALA A 249 21.82 -10.95 -9.52
C ALA A 249 21.90 -11.82 -8.26
N HIS A 250 20.90 -11.80 -7.38
CA HIS A 250 20.99 -12.44 -6.07
C HIS A 250 20.59 -13.93 -6.04
N ALA A 251 19.97 -14.46 -7.09
CA ALA A 251 19.38 -15.79 -7.11
C ALA A 251 20.31 -16.91 -6.59
N ASP A 252 21.58 -16.92 -7.02
CA ASP A 252 22.53 -18.00 -6.71
C ASP A 252 23.27 -17.82 -5.38
N ARG A 253 22.98 -16.76 -4.61
CA ARG A 253 23.70 -16.43 -3.36
C ARG A 253 22.80 -16.32 -2.13
N MET A 254 21.49 -16.49 -2.28
CA MET A 254 20.53 -16.28 -1.18
C MET A 254 20.68 -17.25 -0.02
N ASP A 255 21.23 -18.45 -0.26
CA ASP A 255 21.52 -19.43 0.80
C ASP A 255 22.48 -18.86 1.87
N GLN A 256 23.28 -17.85 1.51
CA GLN A 256 24.20 -17.17 2.44
C GLN A 256 23.48 -16.26 3.45
N SER A 257 22.19 -15.95 3.23
CA SER A 257 21.43 -15.08 4.13
C SER A 257 21.17 -15.69 5.50
N GLY A 258 21.15 -17.03 5.60
CA GLY A 258 20.82 -17.75 6.83
C GLY A 258 19.36 -17.60 7.30
N LEU A 259 18.47 -17.14 6.42
CA LEU A 259 17.04 -17.00 6.71
C LEU A 259 16.27 -18.22 6.18
N ASP A 260 15.26 -18.66 6.94
CA ASP A 260 14.34 -19.72 6.48
C ASP A 260 13.57 -19.26 5.23
N ASN A 261 13.03 -18.04 5.27
CA ASN A 261 12.47 -17.35 4.11
C ASN A 261 13.47 -16.29 3.62
N VAL A 262 14.21 -16.63 2.56
CA VAL A 262 15.25 -15.78 1.99
C VAL A 262 14.70 -14.50 1.35
N CYS A 263 13.42 -14.42 1.01
CA CYS A 263 12.80 -13.20 0.49
C CYS A 263 12.88 -12.05 1.52
N TYR A 264 12.89 -12.39 2.81
CA TYR A 264 12.99 -11.42 3.90
C TYR A 264 14.37 -10.78 4.08
N ALA A 265 15.37 -11.19 3.29
CA ALA A 265 16.65 -10.48 3.23
C ALA A 265 16.51 -9.09 2.59
N CYS A 266 15.52 -8.90 1.70
CA CYS A 266 15.31 -7.66 0.97
C CYS A 266 13.89 -7.11 1.12
N HIS A 267 12.90 -7.97 1.32
CA HIS A 267 11.52 -7.58 1.58
C HIS A 267 11.22 -7.60 3.08
N PRO A 268 10.26 -6.79 3.56
CA PRO A 268 10.00 -6.71 4.99
C PRO A 268 9.39 -8.01 5.53
N GLY A 269 9.98 -8.61 6.57
CA GLY A 269 9.44 -9.86 7.10
C GLY A 269 10.00 -10.37 8.42
N ILE A 270 11.25 -10.05 8.73
CA ILE A 270 11.93 -10.36 9.99
C ILE A 270 11.23 -9.65 11.16
N ARG A 271 10.84 -8.37 10.99
CA ARG A 271 10.14 -7.62 12.05
C ARG A 271 8.76 -7.17 11.62
N THR A 272 8.62 -6.63 10.40
CA THR A 272 7.37 -6.00 9.99
C THR A 272 6.42 -6.92 9.25
N GLN A 273 6.82 -8.15 8.90
CA GLN A 273 5.92 -9.19 8.35
C GLN A 273 5.01 -8.68 7.22
N CYS A 274 5.59 -8.42 6.04
CA CYS A 274 4.83 -7.98 4.87
C CYS A 274 3.63 -8.92 4.60
N GLN A 275 3.91 -10.22 4.56
CA GLN A 275 2.88 -11.26 4.51
C GLN A 275 2.46 -11.67 5.92
N ARG A 276 1.17 -11.50 6.21
CA ARG A 276 0.58 -11.78 7.54
C ARG A 276 -0.89 -12.21 7.46
N ASP A 277 -1.30 -12.68 6.29
CA ASP A 277 -2.68 -12.99 5.96
C ASP A 277 -3.10 -14.42 6.32
N VAL A 278 -4.34 -14.76 5.94
CA VAL A 278 -4.89 -16.10 6.09
C VAL A 278 -4.06 -17.18 5.39
N HIS A 279 -3.34 -16.85 4.31
CA HIS A 279 -2.46 -17.78 3.61
C HIS A 279 -1.22 -18.07 4.45
N MET A 280 -0.61 -17.04 5.04
CA MET A 280 0.49 -17.23 6.00
C MET A 280 0.04 -18.06 7.21
N ALA A 281 -1.18 -17.84 7.72
CA ALA A 281 -1.75 -18.67 8.79
C ALA A 281 -1.92 -20.14 8.38
N GLY A 282 -2.11 -20.39 7.09
CA GLY A 282 -2.14 -21.71 6.47
C GLY A 282 -0.79 -22.23 5.98
N GLN A 283 0.33 -21.60 6.36
CA GLN A 283 1.70 -21.95 5.94
C GLN A 283 1.94 -21.89 4.42
N VAL A 284 1.23 -21.00 3.73
CA VAL A 284 1.50 -20.65 2.34
C VAL A 284 2.41 -19.43 2.35
N GLU A 285 3.63 -19.58 1.86
CA GLU A 285 4.68 -18.57 1.88
C GLU A 285 4.82 -17.86 0.53
N CYS A 286 5.76 -16.90 0.46
CA CYS A 286 5.96 -16.06 -0.72
C CYS A 286 6.20 -16.87 -2.00
N VAL A 287 7.00 -17.93 -1.89
CA VAL A 287 7.41 -18.77 -3.03
C VAL A 287 6.28 -19.63 -3.57
N ASP A 288 5.27 -19.94 -2.76
CA ASP A 288 4.12 -20.75 -3.19
C ASP A 288 3.22 -19.97 -4.18
N CYS A 289 3.25 -18.64 -4.13
CA CYS A 289 2.52 -17.77 -5.04
C CYS A 289 3.43 -17.17 -6.12
N HIS A 290 4.58 -16.60 -5.73
CA HIS A 290 5.43 -15.81 -6.62
C HIS A 290 6.51 -16.64 -7.32
N GLY A 291 6.79 -17.85 -6.84
CA GLY A 291 7.94 -18.64 -7.25
C GLY A 291 9.24 -18.28 -6.52
N GLY A 292 10.31 -19.02 -6.84
CA GLY A 292 11.64 -18.79 -6.28
C GLY A 292 12.35 -17.56 -6.86
N MET A 293 13.50 -17.19 -6.28
CA MET A 293 14.25 -15.98 -6.64
C MET A 293 14.54 -15.86 -8.15
N ALA A 294 14.95 -16.95 -8.79
CA ALA A 294 15.19 -16.98 -10.24
C ALA A 294 13.91 -16.77 -11.07
N GLN A 295 12.76 -17.28 -10.61
CA GLN A 295 11.47 -17.11 -11.29
C GLN A 295 10.91 -15.68 -11.11
N VAL A 296 11.16 -15.05 -9.96
CA VAL A 296 10.84 -13.62 -9.75
C VAL A 296 11.79 -12.73 -10.56
N GLY A 297 13.04 -13.16 -10.71
CA GLY A 297 14.02 -12.53 -11.58
C GLY A 297 13.91 -12.87 -13.06
N ASP A 298 12.84 -13.51 -13.55
CA ASP A 298 12.69 -13.77 -14.98
C ASP A 298 12.40 -12.47 -15.74
N SER A 299 13.16 -12.20 -16.80
CA SER A 299 13.01 -11.00 -17.64
C SER A 299 11.69 -10.93 -18.42
N SER A 300 10.97 -12.04 -18.56
CA SER A 300 9.67 -12.07 -19.23
C SER A 300 8.53 -11.57 -18.36
N ARG A 301 8.75 -11.38 -17.04
CA ARG A 301 7.72 -10.90 -16.11
C ARG A 301 7.68 -9.38 -16.07
N MET A 302 6.47 -8.84 -15.97
CA MET A 302 6.26 -7.42 -15.70
C MET A 302 5.94 -7.21 -14.21
N PRO A 303 6.93 -6.89 -13.35
CA PRO A 303 6.70 -6.72 -11.91
C PRO A 303 5.65 -5.63 -11.64
N TRP A 304 4.83 -5.80 -10.60
CA TRP A 304 3.74 -4.92 -10.18
C TRP A 304 2.54 -4.84 -11.12
N LEU A 305 2.65 -5.40 -12.33
CA LEU A 305 1.61 -5.45 -13.36
C LEU A 305 1.11 -6.88 -13.61
N GLU A 306 1.97 -7.88 -13.43
CA GLU A 306 1.68 -9.31 -13.51
C GLU A 306 1.98 -9.98 -12.17
N GLU A 307 0.91 -10.21 -11.40
CA GLU A 307 1.00 -10.78 -10.05
C GLU A 307 0.22 -12.10 -9.96
N PRO A 308 0.50 -12.94 -8.94
CA PRO A 308 -0.27 -14.14 -8.68
C PRO A 308 -1.77 -13.85 -8.56
N THR A 309 -2.59 -14.76 -9.08
CA THR A 309 -4.06 -14.62 -9.11
C THR A 309 -4.71 -15.63 -8.18
N CYS A 310 -5.82 -15.27 -7.54
CA CYS A 310 -6.63 -16.18 -6.76
C CYS A 310 -7.08 -17.38 -7.60
N GLY A 311 -7.48 -17.14 -8.85
CA GLY A 311 -7.93 -18.19 -9.77
C GLY A 311 -6.87 -19.23 -10.17
N SER A 312 -5.59 -18.98 -9.89
CA SER A 312 -4.51 -19.96 -10.14
C SER A 312 -4.51 -21.13 -9.16
N CYS A 313 -5.00 -20.92 -7.93
CA CYS A 313 -5.04 -21.93 -6.86
C CYS A 313 -6.46 -22.23 -6.38
N HIS A 314 -7.33 -21.22 -6.32
CA HIS A 314 -8.69 -21.39 -5.85
C HIS A 314 -9.63 -21.81 -6.99
N ALA A 315 -10.42 -22.84 -6.73
CA ALA A 315 -11.48 -23.28 -7.62
C ALA A 315 -12.75 -23.54 -6.82
N ARG A 316 -13.83 -22.82 -7.16
CA ARG A 316 -15.15 -23.03 -6.55
C ARG A 316 -16.24 -22.89 -7.61
N THR A 317 -17.12 -23.88 -7.70
CA THR A 317 -18.21 -23.87 -8.67
C THR A 317 -19.09 -22.63 -8.51
N GLY A 318 -19.29 -21.91 -9.61
CA GLY A 318 -20.11 -20.70 -9.66
C GLY A 318 -19.43 -19.42 -9.20
N PHE A 319 -18.15 -19.47 -8.84
CA PHE A 319 -17.33 -18.32 -8.48
C PHE A 319 -16.47 -17.91 -9.67
N GLU A 320 -16.36 -16.59 -9.88
CA GLU A 320 -15.40 -15.96 -10.78
C GLU A 320 -14.40 -15.17 -9.93
N PHE A 321 -13.15 -15.06 -10.37
CA PHE A 321 -12.06 -14.46 -9.61
C PHE A 321 -11.70 -13.07 -10.15
N GLU A 322 -10.45 -12.81 -10.51
CA GLU A 322 -10.02 -11.53 -11.04
C GLU A 322 -10.65 -11.21 -12.40
N GLU A 323 -10.92 -9.92 -12.65
CA GLU A 323 -11.30 -9.45 -13.97
C GLU A 323 -10.14 -9.66 -14.95
N PRO A 324 -10.39 -10.07 -16.21
CA PRO A 324 -9.32 -10.24 -17.19
C PRO A 324 -8.46 -8.98 -17.36
N GLY A 325 -7.14 -9.15 -17.27
CA GLY A 325 -6.18 -8.05 -17.40
C GLY A 325 -6.12 -7.10 -16.21
N LYS A 326 -6.79 -7.41 -15.09
CA LYS A 326 -6.71 -6.66 -13.84
C LYS A 326 -6.11 -7.50 -12.72
N LEU A 327 -5.36 -6.83 -11.87
CA LEU A 327 -4.91 -7.40 -10.60
C LEU A 327 -6.08 -7.52 -9.62
N PHE A 328 -5.93 -8.39 -8.61
CA PHE A 328 -6.88 -8.52 -7.50
C PHE A 328 -7.23 -7.16 -6.87
N ARG A 329 -6.22 -6.30 -6.63
CA ARG A 329 -6.42 -4.96 -6.04
C ARG A 329 -7.31 -4.01 -6.87
N PHE A 330 -7.48 -4.31 -8.16
CA PHE A 330 -8.30 -3.54 -9.11
C PHE A 330 -9.55 -4.27 -9.59
N SER A 331 -9.71 -5.54 -9.20
CA SER A 331 -10.84 -6.37 -9.62
C SER A 331 -12.07 -6.13 -8.75
N ARG A 332 -13.24 -6.37 -9.34
CA ARG A 332 -14.55 -6.18 -8.71
C ARG A 332 -15.48 -7.34 -9.02
N GLY A 333 -16.33 -7.65 -8.05
CA GLY A 333 -17.41 -8.60 -8.21
C GLY A 333 -18.65 -8.15 -7.44
N HIS A 334 -19.64 -9.02 -7.33
CA HIS A 334 -20.81 -8.84 -6.46
C HIS A 334 -21.42 -7.41 -6.52
N GLY A 335 -21.91 -7.00 -7.70
CA GLY A 335 -22.56 -5.69 -7.85
C GLY A 335 -21.59 -4.50 -7.84
N GLY A 336 -20.33 -4.72 -8.20
CA GLY A 336 -19.30 -3.66 -8.31
C GLY A 336 -18.48 -3.46 -7.04
N VAL A 337 -18.63 -4.35 -6.05
CA VAL A 337 -17.82 -4.36 -4.84
C VAL A 337 -16.39 -4.76 -5.19
N ALA A 338 -15.42 -3.93 -4.82
CA ALA A 338 -14.00 -4.24 -5.04
C ALA A 338 -13.57 -5.45 -4.22
N CYS A 339 -12.69 -6.31 -4.76
CA CYS A 339 -12.24 -7.51 -4.06
C CYS A 339 -11.61 -7.17 -2.70
N LEU A 340 -10.83 -6.07 -2.64
CA LEU A 340 -10.24 -5.53 -1.42
C LEU A 340 -11.29 -5.23 -0.33
N THR A 341 -12.46 -4.74 -0.72
CA THR A 341 -13.54 -4.35 0.20
C THR A 341 -13.95 -5.53 1.09
N CYS A 342 -14.08 -6.72 0.51
CA CYS A 342 -14.47 -7.92 1.26
C CYS A 342 -13.29 -8.68 1.84
N HIS A 343 -12.20 -8.83 1.08
CA HIS A 343 -11.11 -9.75 1.40
C HIS A 343 -9.97 -9.12 2.19
N GLY A 344 -9.77 -7.81 2.08
CA GLY A 344 -8.58 -7.11 2.60
C GLY A 344 -7.51 -6.92 1.53
N SER A 345 -6.38 -6.33 1.92
CA SER A 345 -5.25 -6.05 1.02
C SER A 345 -4.53 -7.34 0.59
N PRO A 346 -3.85 -7.37 -0.58
CA PRO A 346 -2.86 -8.43 -0.86
C PRO A 346 -1.90 -8.55 0.33
N HIS A 347 -1.40 -9.75 0.65
CA HIS A 347 -0.53 -10.02 1.81
C HIS A 347 -1.12 -9.73 3.20
N ALA A 348 -2.35 -9.17 3.27
CA ALA A 348 -3.14 -8.94 4.48
C ALA A 348 -4.62 -9.35 4.26
N ILE A 349 -4.84 -10.42 3.49
CA ILE A 349 -6.16 -11.04 3.31
C ILE A 349 -6.68 -11.56 4.67
N THR A 350 -7.89 -11.16 4.98
CA THR A 350 -8.51 -11.41 6.28
C THR A 350 -9.06 -12.84 6.40
N PRO A 351 -9.00 -13.48 7.60
CA PRO A 351 -8.46 -12.94 8.84
C PRO A 351 -6.94 -12.95 8.84
N THR A 352 -6.35 -11.88 9.35
CA THR A 352 -4.89 -11.74 9.43
C THR A 352 -4.36 -12.23 10.78
N LEU A 353 -3.09 -12.61 10.83
CA LEU A 353 -2.36 -12.90 12.07
C LEU A 353 -2.14 -11.64 12.91
N THR A 354 -2.07 -10.48 12.26
CA THR A 354 -1.88 -9.18 12.90
C THR A 354 -3.23 -8.56 13.28
N ALA A 355 -3.51 -8.51 14.58
CA ALA A 355 -4.81 -8.11 15.12
C ALA A 355 -5.30 -6.72 14.64
N VAL A 356 -4.39 -5.77 14.39
CA VAL A 356 -4.77 -4.41 13.98
C VAL A 356 -5.39 -4.36 12.57
N ASP A 357 -5.02 -5.25 11.65
CA ASP A 357 -5.67 -5.33 10.33
C ASP A 357 -7.12 -5.84 10.44
N ASN A 358 -7.42 -6.63 11.47
CA ASN A 358 -8.77 -7.17 11.67
C ASN A 358 -9.75 -6.14 12.25
N VAL A 359 -9.29 -4.96 12.71
CA VAL A 359 -10.14 -3.94 13.38
C VAL A 359 -11.35 -3.54 12.52
N GLN A 360 -11.16 -3.37 11.21
CA GLN A 360 -12.25 -3.02 10.30
C GLN A 360 -13.29 -4.13 10.22
N SER A 361 -12.88 -5.39 10.00
CA SER A 361 -13.80 -6.53 9.95
C SER A 361 -14.53 -6.76 11.28
N MET A 362 -13.83 -6.62 12.41
CA MET A 362 -14.43 -6.67 13.75
C MET A 362 -15.52 -5.63 13.93
N ARG A 363 -15.31 -4.38 13.47
CA ARG A 363 -16.34 -3.32 13.52
C ARG A 363 -17.57 -3.68 12.69
N LEU A 364 -17.35 -4.22 11.49
CA LEU A 364 -18.40 -4.44 10.49
C LEU A 364 -19.32 -5.63 10.83
N GLN A 365 -18.73 -6.73 11.29
CA GLN A 365 -19.43 -8.01 11.46
C GLN A 365 -19.16 -8.71 12.81
N GLY A 366 -18.50 -8.05 13.75
CA GLY A 366 -18.26 -8.58 15.11
C GLY A 366 -17.22 -9.70 15.20
N ARG A 367 -16.54 -10.04 14.10
CA ARG A 367 -15.53 -11.11 14.02
C ARG A 367 -14.46 -10.79 12.96
N PRO A 368 -13.22 -11.29 13.11
CA PRO A 368 -12.20 -11.11 12.09
C PRO A 368 -12.54 -11.92 10.84
N GLY A 369 -12.09 -11.46 9.68
CA GLY A 369 -12.16 -12.23 8.44
C GLY A 369 -12.85 -11.50 7.29
N THR A 370 -12.94 -12.20 6.17
CA THR A 370 -13.64 -11.72 4.98
C THR A 370 -15.04 -11.24 5.35
N ILE A 371 -15.44 -10.09 4.82
CA ILE A 371 -16.78 -9.54 5.05
C ILE A 371 -17.81 -10.48 4.40
N ASN A 372 -18.59 -11.14 5.24
CA ASN A 372 -19.59 -12.13 4.83
C ASN A 372 -20.91 -12.03 5.60
N ASP A 373 -21.07 -11.02 6.45
CA ASP A 373 -22.37 -10.61 6.95
C ASP A 373 -23.04 -9.69 5.92
N CYS A 374 -24.05 -10.21 5.22
CA CYS A 374 -24.80 -9.49 4.19
C CYS A 374 -25.37 -8.15 4.70
N LEU A 375 -25.71 -8.09 5.99
CA LEU A 375 -26.33 -6.91 6.59
C LEU A 375 -25.34 -5.75 6.83
N VAL A 376 -24.04 -5.94 6.52
CA VAL A 376 -23.07 -4.85 6.39
C VAL A 376 -23.49 -3.88 5.29
N CYS A 377 -23.91 -4.41 4.14
CA CYS A 377 -24.31 -3.60 2.97
C CYS A 377 -25.83 -3.59 2.79
N HIS A 378 -26.50 -4.72 2.99
CA HIS A 378 -27.93 -4.83 2.79
C HIS A 378 -28.73 -4.40 4.03
N THR A 379 -29.89 -3.76 3.83
CA THR A 379 -30.80 -3.41 4.94
C THR A 379 -31.67 -4.59 5.39
N ARG A 380 -31.68 -5.69 4.62
CA ARG A 380 -32.35 -6.96 4.94
C ARG A 380 -31.53 -8.12 4.41
N GLN A 381 -31.68 -9.29 5.01
CA GLN A 381 -31.01 -10.50 4.54
C GLN A 381 -31.53 -10.84 3.13
N PRO A 382 -30.65 -10.97 2.12
CA PRO A 382 -31.04 -11.46 0.81
C PRO A 382 -31.60 -12.88 0.88
N GLU A 383 -32.64 -13.16 0.10
CA GLU A 383 -33.23 -14.50 -0.03
C GLU A 383 -32.42 -15.39 -1.00
N ASP A 384 -31.72 -14.77 -1.94
CA ASP A 384 -30.88 -15.44 -2.93
C ASP A 384 -29.50 -15.84 -2.35
N ASN A 385 -28.90 -16.87 -2.95
CA ASN A 385 -27.51 -17.23 -2.67
C ASN A 385 -26.54 -16.11 -3.06
N PHE A 386 -25.44 -16.00 -2.31
CA PHE A 386 -24.36 -15.06 -2.60
C PHE A 386 -23.78 -15.29 -4.00
N ARG A 387 -23.65 -14.21 -4.77
CA ARG A 387 -23.14 -14.23 -6.14
C ARG A 387 -21.72 -13.66 -6.18
N HIS A 388 -20.72 -14.54 -6.15
CA HIS A 388 -19.31 -14.20 -6.33
C HIS A 388 -18.97 -14.16 -7.83
N ARG A 389 -19.55 -13.21 -8.55
CA ARG A 389 -19.37 -13.04 -9.99
C ARG A 389 -18.84 -11.66 -10.31
N LEU A 390 -18.08 -11.58 -11.40
CA LEU A 390 -17.54 -10.34 -11.93
C LEU A 390 -18.66 -9.35 -12.25
N PHE A 391 -18.35 -8.08 -12.06
CA PHE A 391 -19.24 -6.99 -12.41
C PHE A 391 -18.94 -6.54 -13.83
N ASN A 392 -19.83 -6.88 -14.77
CA ASN A 392 -19.73 -6.52 -16.18
C ASN A 392 -20.25 -5.11 -16.47
#